data_AF-A0A7S2N971-F1
#
_entry.id   AF-A0A7S2N971-F1
#
_cell.length_a   1.000
_cell.length_b   1.000
_cell.length_c   1.000
_cell.angle_alpha   90.00
_cell.angle_beta   90.00
_cell.angle_gamma   90.00
#
_symmetry.space_group_name_H-M   'P 1'
#
loop_
_entity.id
_entity.type
_entity.pdbx_description
1 polymer ?
#
loop_
_entity_poly.entity_id
_entity_poly.type
_entity_poly.pdbx_seq_one_letter_code
_entity_poly.pdbx_strand_id
1 'polypeptide(L)'
;REIELQLRGTGLYKEVQTKGKGAAVVGANSGGESDKTSAAAAGSRRVTRTPLSRMRKKALIAECVEFGLETEGTVAELRASLRVERKREVLVEEIVERGWSHKQARAALRRSSWDLDRAIADLA
;
A
#
# COMPACT_ATOMS: atom_id res chain seq x y z
N ARG A 1 18.38 19.90 -22.82
CA ARG A 1 17.52 18.86 -23.45
C ARG A 1 18.12 17.51 -23.08
N GLU A 2 17.90 17.07 -21.84
CA GLU A 2 18.61 15.92 -21.27
C GLU A 2 17.77 15.33 -20.11
N ILE A 3 16.51 14.97 -20.40
CA ILE A 3 15.62 14.31 -19.43
C ILE A 3 14.71 13.32 -20.18
N GLU A 4 15.28 12.45 -21.02
CA GLU A 4 14.50 11.43 -21.74
C GLU A 4 15.26 10.09 -21.85
N LEU A 5 15.76 9.54 -20.74
CA LEU A 5 16.32 8.19 -20.77
C LEU A 5 16.40 7.55 -19.38
N GLN A 6 15.27 7.19 -18.75
CA GLN A 6 15.27 6.21 -17.64
C GLN A 6 13.91 5.68 -17.17
N LEU A 7 12.95 5.41 -18.06
CA LEU A 7 11.69 4.74 -17.69
C LEU A 7 11.31 3.60 -18.66
N ARG A 8 12.22 2.64 -18.87
CA ARG A 8 11.89 1.32 -19.44
C ARG A 8 12.23 0.24 -18.42
N GLY A 9 11.23 -0.28 -17.72
CA GLY A 9 11.48 -1.38 -16.78
C GLY A 9 10.29 -1.88 -15.96
N THR A 10 9.13 -1.23 -16.00
CA THR A 10 7.94 -1.73 -15.30
C THR A 10 7.02 -2.41 -16.31
N GLY A 11 7.25 -3.70 -16.54
CA GLY A 11 6.40 -4.58 -17.35
C GLY A 11 5.01 -4.80 -16.75
N LEU A 12 4.22 -3.73 -16.68
CA LEU A 12 2.87 -3.72 -16.12
C LEU A 12 1.91 -2.94 -17.03
N TYR A 13 1.86 -3.37 -18.29
CA TYR A 13 0.74 -3.06 -19.18
C TYR A 13 0.02 -4.36 -19.48
N LYS A 14 -1.00 -4.67 -18.67
CA LYS A 14 -2.05 -5.61 -19.09
C LYS A 14 -2.99 -4.86 -20.02
N GLU A 15 -2.91 -5.29 -21.27
CA GLU A 15 -3.82 -5.14 -22.38
C GLU A 15 -5.30 -4.94 -21.96
N VAL A 16 -5.85 -3.76 -22.28
CA VAL A 16 -7.28 -3.51 -22.22
C VAL A 16 -7.86 -4.04 -23.53
N GLN A 17 -8.46 -5.22 -23.50
CA GLN A 17 -9.28 -5.71 -24.61
C GLN A 17 -10.61 -4.94 -24.63
N THR A 18 -10.74 -3.97 -25.53
CA THR A 18 -12.04 -3.43 -25.92
C THR A 18 -12.59 -4.25 -27.08
N LYS A 19 -13.51 -5.17 -26.79
CA LYS A 19 -14.34 -5.80 -27.83
C LYS A 19 -15.78 -5.32 -27.65
N GLY A 20 -16.12 -4.28 -28.41
CA GLY A 20 -17.51 -3.87 -28.58
C GLY A 20 -18.27 -4.87 -29.45
N LYS A 21 -19.44 -5.29 -28.96
CA LYS A 21 -20.62 -5.62 -29.79
C LYS A 21 -21.86 -5.62 -28.91
N GLY A 22 -22.82 -4.78 -29.29
CA GLY A 22 -23.99 -4.44 -28.47
C GLY A 22 -25.18 -5.36 -28.62
N ALA A 23 -26.33 -4.74 -28.33
CA ALA A 23 -27.72 -5.20 -28.39
C ALA A 23 -28.35 -5.67 -27.06
N ALA A 24 -29.08 -4.72 -26.46
CA ALA A 24 -30.39 -4.82 -25.81
C ALA A 24 -30.90 -6.18 -25.27
N VAL A 25 -31.30 -6.21 -24.00
CA VAL A 25 -32.72 -6.39 -23.63
C VAL A 25 -32.97 -6.00 -22.15
N VAL A 26 -34.17 -5.46 -21.95
CA VAL A 26 -34.96 -5.17 -20.74
C VAL A 26 -34.72 -6.11 -19.55
N GLY A 27 -34.75 -5.57 -18.32
CA GLY A 27 -34.97 -6.39 -17.12
C GLY A 27 -34.74 -5.66 -15.80
N ALA A 28 -35.78 -5.55 -14.99
CA ALA A 28 -35.82 -4.76 -13.76
C ALA A 28 -35.19 -5.43 -12.53
N ASN A 29 -34.88 -4.57 -11.56
CA ASN A 29 -35.06 -4.72 -10.11
C ASN A 29 -34.02 -5.43 -9.22
N SER A 30 -33.66 -4.68 -8.17
CA SER A 30 -33.36 -5.07 -6.77
C SER A 30 -32.29 -6.11 -6.44
N GLY A 31 -31.36 -5.71 -5.56
CA GLY A 31 -30.59 -6.64 -4.74
C GLY A 31 -29.18 -6.13 -4.46
N GLY A 32 -29.02 -5.37 -3.38
CA GLY A 32 -27.70 -5.15 -2.82
C GLY A 32 -27.19 -6.44 -2.21
N GLU A 33 -25.92 -6.76 -2.41
CA GLU A 33 -25.19 -7.54 -1.42
C GLU A 33 -23.71 -7.19 -1.48
N SER A 34 -23.16 -7.00 -0.28
CA SER A 34 -21.79 -6.59 -0.03
C SER A 34 -20.90 -7.82 -0.09
N ASP A 35 -20.00 -7.91 -1.06
CA ASP A 35 -18.97 -8.95 -1.02
C ASP A 35 -17.75 -8.48 -0.23
N LYS A 36 -17.86 -8.72 1.09
CA LYS A 36 -16.76 -8.83 2.03
C LYS A 36 -15.94 -10.08 1.68
N THR A 37 -14.89 -9.93 0.89
CA THR A 37 -13.77 -10.89 0.95
C THR A 37 -12.79 -10.43 2.03
N SER A 38 -13.17 -10.76 3.27
CA SER A 38 -12.27 -10.89 4.41
C SER A 38 -11.48 -12.17 4.25
N ALA A 39 -10.22 -12.07 3.84
CA ALA A 39 -9.27 -13.19 3.91
C ALA A 39 -7.83 -12.67 4.04
N ALA A 40 -7.39 -12.46 5.28
CA ALA A 40 -6.03 -12.71 5.76
C ALA A 40 -5.98 -12.41 7.27
N ALA A 41 -6.63 -13.27 8.06
CA ALA A 41 -6.35 -13.39 9.48
C ALA A 41 -5.03 -14.15 9.64
N ALA A 42 -3.91 -13.44 9.50
CA ALA A 42 -2.64 -13.83 10.09
C ALA A 42 -2.44 -12.95 11.32
N GLY A 43 -2.43 -13.60 12.48
CA GLY A 43 -2.34 -12.97 13.79
C GLY A 43 -1.13 -12.06 13.86
N SER A 44 -1.41 -10.77 13.92
CA SER A 44 -0.44 -9.73 14.20
C SER A 44 -1.22 -8.66 14.95
N ARG A 45 -0.56 -7.98 15.87
CA ARG A 45 -1.09 -6.78 16.54
C ARG A 45 -1.17 -5.65 15.51
N ARG A 46 -1.91 -5.86 14.41
CA ARG A 46 -2.29 -4.83 13.45
C ARG A 46 -3.14 -3.88 14.25
N VAL A 47 -2.51 -2.82 14.74
CA VAL A 47 -3.22 -1.63 15.18
C VAL A 47 -4.23 -1.39 14.07
N THR A 48 -5.52 -1.54 14.38
CA THR A 48 -6.60 -1.38 13.40
C THR A 48 -6.67 0.10 13.06
N ARG A 49 -5.69 0.58 12.29
CA ARG A 49 -5.55 1.97 11.93
C ARG A 49 -6.72 2.31 11.03
N THR A 50 -7.35 3.45 11.31
CA THR A 50 -8.46 3.95 10.50
C THR A 50 -8.08 3.94 9.02
N PRO A 51 -8.93 3.43 8.13
CA PRO A 51 -8.65 3.44 6.69
C PRO A 51 -8.42 4.87 6.20
N LEU A 52 -7.37 5.07 5.39
CA LEU A 52 -6.98 6.40 4.90
C LEU A 52 -8.10 7.13 4.14
N SER A 53 -9.02 6.40 3.52
CA SER A 53 -10.20 6.95 2.84
C SER A 53 -11.18 7.65 3.80
N ARG A 54 -11.26 7.18 5.05
CA ARG A 54 -12.13 7.73 6.10
C ARG A 54 -11.45 8.82 6.92
N MET A 55 -10.15 9.01 6.76
CA MET A 55 -9.39 10.02 7.49
C MET A 55 -9.56 11.41 6.88
N ARG A 56 -9.75 12.40 7.76
CA ARG A 56 -9.77 13.84 7.44
C ARG A 56 -8.35 14.39 7.37
N LYS A 57 -8.15 15.54 6.70
CA LYS A 57 -6.81 16.16 6.50
C LYS A 57 -6.00 16.28 7.81
N LYS A 58 -6.62 16.76 8.90
CA LYS A 58 -5.94 16.89 10.21
C LYS A 58 -5.39 15.55 10.73
N ALA A 59 -6.15 14.47 10.58
CA ALA A 59 -5.71 13.14 11.02
C ALA A 59 -4.61 12.57 10.11
N LEU A 60 -4.66 12.85 8.80
CA LEU A 60 -3.59 12.48 7.87
C LEU A 60 -2.30 13.22 8.22
N ILE A 61 -2.37 14.52 8.53
CA ILE A 61 -1.22 15.31 8.96
C ILE A 61 -0.61 14.73 10.24
N ALA A 62 -1.45 14.42 11.25
CA ALA A 62 -0.98 13.83 12.51
C ALA A 62 -0.22 12.52 12.27
N GLU A 63 -0.74 11.64 11.41
CA GLU A 63 -0.04 10.40 11.09
C GLU A 63 1.21 10.62 10.24
N CYS A 64 1.23 11.61 9.35
CA CYS A 64 2.46 12.01 8.65
C CYS A 64 3.54 12.43 9.64
N VAL A 65 3.19 13.18 10.70
CA VAL A 65 4.13 13.57 11.76
C VAL A 65 4.68 12.34 12.48
N GLU A 66 3.84 11.37 12.83
CA GLU A 66 4.30 10.11 13.47
C GLU A 66 5.32 9.36 12.60
N PHE A 67 5.16 9.39 11.28
CA PHE A 67 6.09 8.76 10.35
C PHE A 67 7.26 9.65 9.92
N GLY A 68 7.31 10.92 10.36
CA GLY A 68 8.32 11.89 9.91
C GLY A 68 8.20 12.25 8.42
N LEU A 69 6.99 12.22 7.87
CA LEU A 69 6.69 12.60 6.49
C LEU A 69 6.36 14.09 6.38
N GLU A 70 6.41 14.61 5.15
CA GLU A 70 5.92 15.93 4.82
C GLU A 70 4.43 16.07 5.14
N THR A 71 4.07 17.18 5.78
CA THR A 71 2.70 17.48 6.22
C THR A 71 1.99 18.49 5.32
N GLU A 72 2.74 19.09 4.39
CA GLU A 72 2.24 20.01 3.39
C GLU A 72 1.60 19.26 2.22
N GLY A 73 0.75 19.97 1.47
CA GLY A 73 0.09 19.43 0.28
C GLY A 73 -1.40 19.08 0.45
N THR A 74 -1.90 18.42 -0.58
CA THR A 74 -3.29 17.99 -0.74
C THR A 74 -3.58 16.71 0.04
N VAL A 75 -4.86 16.46 0.31
CA VAL A 75 -5.31 15.22 0.95
C VAL A 75 -4.91 13.98 0.12
N ALA A 76 -4.86 14.10 -1.20
CA ALA A 76 -4.48 13.01 -2.09
C ALA A 76 -3.00 12.65 -1.93
N GLU A 77 -2.11 13.65 -1.87
CA GLU A 77 -0.67 13.48 -1.68
C GLU A 77 -0.37 12.87 -0.31
N LEU A 78 -0.96 13.42 0.77
CA LEU A 78 -0.79 12.88 2.13
C LEU A 78 -1.24 11.41 2.20
N ARG A 79 -2.36 11.06 1.57
CA ARG A 79 -2.82 9.66 1.49
C ARG A 79 -1.88 8.79 0.69
N ALA A 80 -1.30 9.28 -0.40
CA ALA A 80 -0.35 8.53 -1.20
C ALA A 80 0.91 8.18 -0.39
N SER A 81 1.50 9.17 0.30
CA SER A 81 2.66 8.98 1.16
C SER A 81 2.38 7.99 2.29
N LEU A 82 1.25 8.15 2.99
CA LEU A 82 0.86 7.25 4.08
C LEU A 82 0.56 5.82 3.60
N ARG A 83 0.06 5.61 2.37
CA ARG A 83 -0.12 4.26 1.83
C ARG A 83 1.21 3.52 1.71
N VAL A 84 2.26 4.23 1.30
CA VAL A 84 3.60 3.65 1.17
C VAL A 84 4.16 3.34 2.55
N GLU A 85 4.16 4.29 3.48
CA GLU A 85 4.70 4.06 4.83
C GLU A 85 3.92 3.01 5.62
N ARG A 86 2.59 2.96 5.53
CA ARG A 86 1.83 1.87 6.18
C ARG A 86 2.18 0.50 5.62
N LYS A 87 2.43 0.38 4.31
CA LYS A 87 2.90 -0.89 3.73
C LYS A 87 4.30 -1.24 4.23
N ARG A 88 5.18 -0.26 4.32
CA ARG A 88 6.53 -0.43 4.87
C ARG A 88 6.50 -0.89 6.32
N GLU A 89 5.64 -0.31 7.14
CA GLU A 89 5.47 -0.71 8.54
C GLU A 89 5.00 -2.15 8.66
N VAL A 90 4.08 -2.61 7.81
CA VAL A 90 3.67 -4.03 7.77
C VAL A 90 4.86 -4.96 7.50
N LEU A 91 5.76 -4.60 6.58
CA LEU A 91 6.96 -5.40 6.32
C LEU A 91 7.91 -5.40 7.52
N VAL A 92 8.04 -4.25 8.20
CA VAL A 92 8.84 -4.15 9.42
C VAL A 92 8.26 -5.05 10.51
N GLU A 93 6.94 -4.99 10.73
CA GLU A 93 6.24 -5.84 11.69
C GLU A 93 6.43 -7.32 11.39
N GLU A 94 6.37 -7.73 10.13
CA GLU A 94 6.58 -9.13 9.74
C GLU A 94 7.98 -9.65 10.07
N ILE A 95 9.02 -8.82 9.87
CA ILE A 95 10.38 -9.17 10.29
C ILE A 95 10.49 -9.15 11.82
N VAL A 96 9.83 -8.22 12.51
CA VAL A 96 9.82 -8.18 13.98
C VAL A 96 9.17 -9.43 14.58
N GLU A 97 8.08 -9.91 13.99
CA GLU A 97 7.40 -11.15 14.40
C GLU A 97 8.27 -12.39 14.25
N ARG A 98 9.21 -12.37 13.31
CA ARG A 98 10.21 -13.43 13.14
C ARG A 98 11.36 -13.36 14.16
N GLY A 99 11.37 -12.35 15.03
CA GLY A 99 12.26 -12.28 16.20
C GLY A 99 13.35 -11.22 16.12
N TRP A 100 13.43 -10.44 15.04
CA TRP A 100 14.40 -9.34 14.94
C TRP A 100 13.87 -8.05 15.59
N SER A 101 14.77 -7.16 16.02
CA SER A 101 14.34 -5.87 16.57
C SER A 101 13.77 -4.94 15.48
N HIS A 102 12.85 -4.04 15.84
CA HIS A 102 12.27 -3.05 14.90
C HIS A 102 13.34 -2.22 14.17
N LYS A 103 14.41 -1.85 14.89
CA LYS A 103 15.56 -1.14 14.31
C LYS A 103 16.30 -1.98 13.25
N GLN A 104 16.52 -3.27 13.51
CA GLN A 104 17.15 -4.18 12.55
C GLN A 104 16.27 -4.42 11.33
N ALA A 105 14.98 -4.68 11.55
CA ALA A 105 13.99 -4.88 10.49
C ALA A 105 13.95 -3.69 9.53
N ARG A 106 13.81 -2.47 10.07
CA ARG A 106 13.77 -1.24 9.25
C ARG A 106 15.09 -0.96 8.53
N ALA A 107 16.22 -1.27 9.16
CA ALA A 107 17.53 -1.12 8.53
C ALA A 107 17.74 -2.12 7.38
N ALA A 108 17.37 -3.39 7.57
CA ALA A 108 17.46 -4.43 6.55
C ALA A 108 16.55 -4.11 5.35
N LEU A 109 15.30 -3.73 5.61
CA LEU A 109 14.36 -3.32 4.56
C LEU A 109 14.85 -2.10 3.78
N ARG A 110 15.54 -1.15 4.42
CA ARG A 110 16.16 -0.02 3.70
C ARG A 110 17.28 -0.48 2.75
N ARG A 111 18.10 -1.43 3.15
CA ARG A 111 19.18 -2.00 2.30
C ARG A 111 18.63 -2.87 1.18
N SER A 112 17.55 -3.60 1.42
CA SER A 112 16.91 -4.48 0.45
C SER A 112 15.96 -3.77 -0.51
N SER A 113 15.89 -2.42 -0.49
CA SER A 113 14.90 -1.66 -1.26
C SER A 113 13.45 -2.02 -0.95
N TRP A 114 13.17 -2.35 0.31
CA TRP A 114 11.87 -2.80 0.84
C TRP A 114 11.42 -4.17 0.31
N ASP A 115 12.36 -5.00 -0.13
CA ASP A 115 12.13 -6.42 -0.43
C ASP A 115 12.24 -7.26 0.85
N LEU A 116 11.19 -8.00 1.17
CA LEU A 116 11.08 -8.76 2.41
C LEU A 116 12.03 -9.96 2.43
N ASP A 117 12.02 -10.79 1.40
CA ASP A 117 12.81 -12.01 1.34
C ASP A 117 14.31 -11.69 1.39
N ARG A 118 14.71 -10.66 0.64
CA ARG A 118 16.08 -10.16 0.67
C ARG A 118 16.44 -9.54 2.02
N ALA A 119 15.52 -8.86 2.70
CA ALA A 119 15.78 -8.32 4.03
C ALA A 119 15.97 -9.43 5.08
N ILE A 120 15.21 -10.52 4.98
CA ILE A 120 15.37 -11.69 5.86
C ILE A 120 16.72 -12.35 5.57
N ALA A 121 17.07 -12.55 4.30
CA ALA A 121 18.34 -13.15 3.91
C ALA A 121 19.57 -12.33 4.36
N ASP A 122 19.43 -11.01 4.44
CA ASP A 122 20.49 -10.09 4.93
C ASP A 122 20.61 -10.08 6.47
N LEU A 123 19.62 -10.62 7.18
CA LEU A 123 19.59 -10.71 8.65
C LEU A 123 19.92 -12.11 9.18
N ALA A 124 19.97 -13.12 8.30
CA ALA A 124 20.30 -14.51 8.58
C ALA A 124 21.81 -14.75 8.45
#